data_AF-A0A3C0BEY9-F1
#
_entry.id   AF-A0A3C0BEY9-F1
#
_cell.length_a   1.000
_cell.length_b   1.000
_cell.length_c   1.000
_cell.angle_alpha   90.00
_cell.angle_beta   90.00
_cell.angle_gamma   90.00
#
_symmetry.space_group_name_H-M   'P 1'
#
loop_
_entity.id
_entity.type
_entity.pdbx_description
1 polymer ?
#
loop_
_entity_poly.entity_id
_entity_poly.type
_entity_poly.pdbx_seq_one_letter_code
_entity_poly.pdbx_strand_id
1 'polypeptide(L)'
;MDIIKSIEEKQKRASAQGFNVGDTVKVYFKIVEGKTERIQIYEGVVISKRGSGTRQTFTVRKESYGVGVERVFPIHSPRIT
;
A
#
# COMPACT_ATOMS: atom_id res chain seq x y z
N MET A 1 -8.58 -17.78 23.21
CA MET A 1 -9.00 -16.67 22.31
C MET A 1 -7.80 -15.78 22.11
N ASP A 2 -7.23 -15.78 20.90
CA ASP A 2 -6.09 -14.94 20.57
C ASP A 2 -6.52 -13.48 20.46
N ILE A 3 -6.39 -12.74 21.56
CA ILE A 3 -6.74 -11.32 21.69
C ILE A 3 -6.09 -10.52 20.55
N ILE A 4 -4.85 -10.85 20.20
CA ILE A 4 -4.10 -10.24 19.09
C ILE A 4 -4.86 -10.34 17.77
N LYS A 5 -5.39 -11.53 17.45
CA LYS A 5 -6.12 -11.77 16.19
C LYS A 5 -7.39 -10.92 16.11
N SER A 6 -8.10 -10.77 17.23
CA SER A 6 -9.32 -9.93 17.30
C SER A 6 -9.02 -8.43 17.09
N ILE A 7 -7.84 -7.97 17.49
CA ILE A 7 -7.40 -6.59 17.28
C ILE A 7 -6.98 -6.38 15.82
N GLU A 8 -6.25 -7.34 15.24
CA GLU A 8 -5.84 -7.30 13.84
C GLU A 8 -7.04 -7.23 12.89
N GLU A 9 -8.09 -8.01 13.13
CA GLU A 9 -9.29 -8.01 12.28
C GLU A 9 -10.01 -6.66 12.26
N LYS A 10 -10.06 -5.95 13.39
CA LYS A 10 -10.66 -4.61 13.47
C LYS A 10 -9.90 -3.55 12.67
N GLN A 11 -8.62 -3.80 12.38
CA GLN A 11 -7.77 -2.86 11.65
C GLN A 11 -7.70 -3.14 10.14
N LYS A 12 -8.33 -4.22 9.65
CA LYS A 12 -8.39 -4.52 8.22
C LYS A 12 -9.28 -3.50 7.50
N ARG A 13 -8.76 -2.95 6.40
CA ARG A 13 -9.49 -2.04 5.50
C ARG A 13 -9.97 -2.80 4.26
N ALA A 14 -11.26 -2.66 3.94
CA ALA A 14 -11.90 -3.33 2.80
C ALA A 14 -11.48 -2.77 1.43
N SER A 15 -11.14 -1.47 1.35
CA SER A 15 -10.74 -0.80 0.10
C SER A 15 -9.41 -1.29 -0.48
N ALA A 16 -8.69 -2.15 0.24
CA ALA A 16 -7.34 -2.56 -0.11
C ALA A 16 -7.27 -3.89 -0.90
N GLN A 17 -8.41 -4.41 -1.35
CA GLN A 17 -8.53 -5.69 -2.04
C GLN A 17 -8.96 -5.47 -3.51
N GLY A 18 -8.37 -6.22 -4.44
CA GLY A 18 -8.78 -6.18 -5.86
C GLY A 18 -7.66 -6.17 -6.90
N PHE A 19 -6.38 -6.23 -6.50
CA PHE A 19 -5.24 -6.28 -7.43
C PHE A 19 -4.28 -7.42 -7.10
N ASN A 20 -3.52 -7.85 -8.11
CA ASN A 20 -2.57 -8.95 -8.08
C ASN A 20 -1.17 -8.52 -8.53
N VAL A 21 -0.21 -9.42 -8.37
CA VAL A 21 1.14 -9.24 -8.92
C VAL A 21 1.05 -9.28 -10.44
N GLY A 22 1.67 -8.31 -11.11
CA GLY A 22 1.57 -8.09 -12.56
C GLY A 22 0.65 -6.94 -12.94
N ASP A 23 -0.26 -6.53 -12.05
CA ASP A 23 -1.19 -5.44 -12.36
C ASP A 23 -0.52 -4.07 -12.28
N THR A 24 -0.91 -3.17 -13.17
CA THR A 24 -0.56 -1.74 -13.07
C THR A 24 -1.56 -1.05 -12.15
N VAL A 25 -1.05 -0.45 -11.07
CA VAL A 25 -1.87 0.20 -10.05
C VAL A 25 -1.49 1.67 -9.90
N LYS A 26 -2.46 2.48 -9.51
CA LYS A 26 -2.25 3.86 -9.05
C LYS A 26 -2.49 3.92 -7.56
N VAL A 27 -1.42 4.12 -6.79
CA VAL A 27 -1.49 4.23 -5.32
C VAL A 27 -1.62 5.70 -4.95
N TYR A 28 -2.77 6.09 -4.39
CA TYR A 28 -2.99 7.44 -3.86
C TYR A 28 -2.40 7.52 -2.46
N PHE A 29 -1.19 8.07 -2.35
CA PHE A 29 -0.47 8.16 -1.10
C PHE A 29 -0.59 9.56 -0.49
N LYS A 30 -1.17 9.63 0.70
CA LYS A 30 -1.26 10.87 1.48
C LYS A 30 0.09 11.18 2.13
N ILE A 31 0.64 12.36 1.83
CA ILE A 31 1.87 12.91 2.40
C ILE A 31 1.50 14.12 3.25
N VAL A 32 2.06 14.16 4.46
CA VAL A 32 1.90 15.28 5.39
C VAL A 32 3.22 16.05 5.42
N GLU A 33 3.19 17.30 4.97
CA GLU A 33 4.33 18.22 4.94
C GLU A 33 4.10 19.31 6.00
N GLY A 34 4.40 18.98 7.25
CA GLY A 34 4.16 19.88 8.38
C GLY A 34 2.66 20.05 8.65
N LYS A 35 2.09 21.19 8.24
CA LYS A 35 0.66 21.52 8.43
C LYS A 35 -0.22 21.23 7.21
N THR A 36 0.37 20.93 6.05
CA THR A 36 -0.37 20.68 4.82
C THR A 36 -0.39 19.19 4.49
N GLU A 37 -1.51 18.73 3.96
CA GLU A 37 -1.66 17.37 3.43
C GLU A 37 -1.80 17.44 1.91
N ARG A 38 -1.07 16.58 1.19
CA ARG A 38 -1.26 16.38 -0.25
C ARG A 38 -1.35 14.91 -0.60
N ILE A 39 -2.07 14.61 -1.67
CA ILE A 39 -2.14 13.26 -2.23
C ILE A 39 -1.13 13.19 -3.39
N GLN A 40 -0.13 12.32 -3.24
CA GLN A 40 0.78 11.98 -4.31
C GLN A 40 0.39 10.64 -4.93
N ILE A 41 0.26 10.61 -6.25
CA ILE A 41 -0.05 9.39 -6.99
C ILE A 41 1.26 8.66 -7.31
N TYR A 42 1.32 7.38 -6.95
CA TYR A 42 2.40 6.48 -7.33
C TYR A 42 1.85 5.42 -8.27
N GLU A 43 2.10 5.59 -9.57
CA GLU A 43 1.68 4.68 -10.63
C GLU A 43 2.82 3.75 -11.02
N GLY A 44 2.54 2.45 -11.10
CA GLY A 44 3.51 1.43 -11.48
C GLY A 44 2.96 0.01 -11.41
N VAL A 45 3.82 -0.96 -11.70
CA VAL A 45 3.46 -2.39 -11.72
C VAL A 45 3.68 -3.01 -10.35
N VAL A 46 2.73 -3.81 -9.88
CA VAL A 46 2.87 -4.59 -8.65
C VAL A 46 3.78 -5.77 -8.93
N ILE A 47 4.94 -5.81 -8.28
CA ILE A 47 5.95 -6.86 -8.49
C ILE A 47 5.95 -7.91 -7.37
N SER A 48 5.36 -7.60 -6.22
CA SER A 48 5.22 -8.58 -5.14
C SER A 48 4.11 -8.22 -4.17
N LYS A 49 3.53 -9.25 -3.55
CA LYS A 49 2.65 -9.16 -2.38
C LYS A 49 3.18 -10.13 -1.33
N ARG A 50 3.34 -9.68 -0.08
CA ARG A 50 3.94 -10.47 1.00
C ARG A 50 3.18 -10.28 2.31
N GLY A 51 3.36 -11.21 3.24
CA GLY A 51 2.74 -11.18 4.56
C GLY A 51 1.29 -11.63 4.56
N SER A 52 0.67 -11.56 5.74
CA SER A 52 -0.70 -12.00 5.99
C SER A 52 -1.42 -11.05 6.96
N GLY A 53 -2.75 -11.07 6.92
CA GLY A 53 -3.59 -10.24 7.79
C GLY A 53 -3.27 -8.75 7.65
N THR A 54 -3.23 -8.04 8.78
CA THR A 54 -3.01 -6.59 8.83
C THR A 54 -1.59 -6.17 8.41
N ARG A 55 -0.65 -7.13 8.41
CA ARG A 55 0.76 -6.93 8.09
C ARG A 55 1.08 -7.19 6.61
N GLN A 56 0.05 -7.42 5.79
CA GLN A 56 0.22 -7.65 4.37
C GLN A 56 0.75 -6.39 3.67
N THR A 57 1.76 -6.57 2.82
CA THR A 57 2.39 -5.51 2.04
C THR A 57 2.40 -5.85 0.55
N PHE A 58 2.54 -4.84 -0.28
CA PHE A 58 2.75 -4.98 -1.72
C PHE A 58 3.82 -4.01 -2.20
N THR A 59 4.53 -4.39 -3.25
CA THR A 59 5.63 -3.59 -3.81
C THR A 59 5.24 -3.14 -5.20
N VAL A 60 5.30 -1.83 -5.43
CA VAL A 60 5.05 -1.22 -6.74
C VAL A 60 6.36 -0.71 -7.31
N ARG A 61 6.67 -1.14 -8.53
CA ARG A 61 7.84 -0.69 -9.31
C ARG A 61 7.39 0.28 -10.39
N LYS A 62 8.09 1.39 -10.52
CA LYS A 62 7.93 2.31 -11.66
C LYS A 62 9.28 2.77 -12.18
N GLU A 63 9.33 3.19 -13.42
CA GLU A 63 10.47 3.93 -13.95
C GLU A 63 10.27 5.42 -13.71
N SER A 64 11.28 6.09 -13.18
CA SER A 64 11.27 7.52 -12.92
C SER A 64 12.55 8.13 -13.48
N TYR A 65 12.44 8.90 -14.56
CA TYR A 65 13.59 9.54 -15.22
C TYR A 65 14.71 8.54 -15.61
N GLY A 66 14.34 7.38 -16.17
CA GLY A 66 15.29 6.33 -16.56
C GLY A 66 15.83 5.49 -15.40
N VAL A 67 15.40 5.74 -14.16
CA VAL A 67 15.79 4.94 -12.99
C VAL A 67 14.59 4.14 -12.47
N GLY A 68 14.78 2.84 -12.29
CA GLY A 68 13.79 1.97 -11.66
C GLY A 68 13.66 2.27 -10.17
N VAL A 69 12.47 2.66 -9.73
CA VAL A 69 12.15 2.94 -8.32
C VAL A 69 11.12 1.95 -7.83
N GLU A 70 11.40 1.34 -6.69
CA GLU A 70 10.49 0.41 -6.01
C GLU A 70 10.04 1.00 -4.69
N ARG A 71 8.75 0.81 -4.39
CA ARG A 71 8.18 1.26 -3.12
C ARG A 71 7.27 0.19 -2.54
N VAL A 72 7.49 -0.11 -1.26
CA VAL A 72 6.71 -1.08 -0.50
C VAL A 72 5.63 -0.34 0.29
N PHE A 73 4.40 -0.83 0.20
CA PHE A 73 3.22 -0.25 0.82
C PHE A 73 2.50 -1.29 1.70
N PRO A 74 2.09 -0.95 2.94
CA PRO A 74 1.18 -1.77 3.72
C PRO A 74 -0.23 -1.68 3.15
N ILE A 75 -0.86 -2.82 2.87
CA ILE A 75 -2.19 -2.90 2.25
C ILE A 75 -3.24 -2.13 3.07
N HIS A 76 -3.19 -2.25 4.40
CA HIS A 76 -4.18 -1.64 5.28
C HIS A 76 -3.75 -0.27 5.85
N SER A 77 -2.73 0.37 5.26
CA SER A 77 -2.25 1.66 5.75
C SER A 77 -3.33 2.75 5.62
N PRO A 78 -3.55 3.60 6.65
CA PRO A 78 -4.46 4.74 6.57
C PRO A 78 -3.95 5.87 5.68
N ARG A 79 -2.69 5.79 5.24
CA ARG A 79 -2.07 6.79 4.34
C ARG A 79 -2.36 6.49 2.87
N ILE A 80 -3.04 5.39 2.57
CA ILE A 80 -3.40 4.98 1.20
C ILE A 80 -4.91 5.03 1.10
N THR A 81 -5.40 5.66 0.03
CA THR A 81 -6.83 5.79 -0.27
C THR A 81 -7.19 5.00 -1.51
#